data_AF-A0A3L7XDZ8-F1
#
_entry.id   AF-A0A3L7XDZ8-F1
#
_cell.length_a   1.000
_cell.length_b   1.000
_cell.length_c   1.000
_cell.angle_alpha   90.00
_cell.angle_beta   90.00
_cell.angle_gamma   90.00
#
_symmetry.space_group_name_H-M   'P 1'
#
loop_
_entity.id
_entity.type
_entity.pdbx_description
1 polymer ?
#
loop_
_entity_poly.entity_id
_entity_poly.type
_entity_poly.pdbx_seq_one_letter_code
_entity_poly.pdbx_strand_id
1 'polypeptide(L)'
;MPSVTQKSTAFLLVIFLLLGGCVASGLQPAQTPPSVPAAANSPDAFSTQVRQAVEAADFAAMRGLMDDSLFVIAFWPGNSLPPMPADDAIGQLRNLHMTGGPIRFPEADAPLSEMLGNQDPLHIFQSDVVVVDVLFSQGWGPEGSGEALLFVAQRPDGSFWWYSIIIAPTGFPRVM
;
A
#
# COMPACT_ATOMS: atom_id res chain seq x y z
N MET A 1 14.82 -29.87 -48.92
CA MET A 1 14.47 -29.22 -50.20
C MET A 1 13.92 -30.27 -51.14
N PRO A 2 12.97 -29.99 -52.06
CA PRO A 2 12.14 -28.80 -52.29
C PRO A 2 10.62 -29.13 -52.33
N SER A 3 9.68 -28.20 -52.16
CA SER A 3 9.17 -27.39 -53.27
C SER A 3 8.47 -26.11 -52.80
N VAL A 4 8.93 -25.02 -53.40
CA VAL A 4 8.37 -23.67 -53.48
C VAL A 4 7.31 -23.64 -54.60
N THR A 5 6.35 -22.69 -54.57
CA THR A 5 5.71 -21.95 -55.72
C THR A 5 4.36 -21.38 -55.22
N GLN A 6 4.28 -20.10 -54.80
CA GLN A 6 4.09 -18.86 -55.59
C GLN A 6 2.67 -18.67 -56.15
N LYS A 7 2.05 -17.53 -55.81
CA LYS A 7 1.25 -16.71 -56.74
C LYS A 7 1.15 -15.26 -56.24
N SER A 8 1.98 -14.42 -56.86
CA SER A 8 1.86 -12.96 -56.93
C SER A 8 0.68 -12.55 -57.80
N THR A 9 -0.08 -11.52 -57.40
CA THR A 9 -0.67 -10.47 -58.27
C THR A 9 -1.07 -9.33 -57.31
N ALA A 10 -0.38 -8.17 -57.21
CA ALA A 10 -0.34 -7.04 -58.16
C ALA A 10 -1.77 -6.58 -58.53
N PHE A 11 -2.18 -5.32 -58.62
CA PHE A 11 -1.63 -3.98 -58.43
C PHE A 11 -2.78 -3.01 -58.80
N LEU A 12 -3.09 -1.97 -58.03
CA LEU A 12 -3.86 -0.75 -58.42
C LEU A 12 -4.02 0.07 -57.13
N LEU A 13 -3.12 0.98 -56.76
CA LEU A 13 -2.73 2.25 -57.39
C LEU A 13 -3.92 3.18 -57.67
N VAL A 14 -4.32 3.93 -56.64
CA VAL A 14 -4.98 5.23 -56.83
C VAL A 14 -4.16 6.27 -56.10
N ILE A 15 -3.44 7.05 -56.91
CA ILE A 15 -2.73 8.27 -56.57
C ILE A 15 -3.77 9.37 -56.38
N PHE A 16 -3.77 10.04 -55.23
CA PHE A 16 -4.38 11.35 -55.08
C PHE A 16 -3.31 12.36 -54.63
N LEU A 17 -2.86 13.14 -55.61
CA LEU A 17 -1.97 14.29 -55.48
C LEU A 17 -2.82 15.50 -55.04
N LEU A 18 -2.64 15.97 -53.80
CA LEU A 18 -3.02 17.33 -53.41
C LEU A 18 -1.92 17.95 -52.53
N LEU A 19 -1.12 18.78 -53.20
CA LEU A 19 -0.58 20.07 -52.80
C LEU A 19 -0.68 20.49 -51.32
N GLY A 20 0.49 20.87 -50.78
CA GLY A 20 0.63 22.05 -49.92
C GLY A 20 0.85 21.78 -48.44
N GLY A 21 2.08 21.96 -47.98
CA GLY A 21 2.37 22.11 -46.55
C GLY A 21 3.81 21.78 -46.19
N CYS A 22 4.71 22.76 -46.28
CA CYS A 22 5.91 22.76 -45.44
C CYS A 22 5.45 22.79 -43.98
N VAL A 23 5.86 21.82 -43.17
CA VAL A 23 5.94 22.02 -41.73
C VAL A 23 7.31 21.59 -41.27
N ALA A 24 7.97 22.56 -40.63
CA ALA A 24 9.32 22.53 -40.17
C ALA A 24 9.56 21.40 -39.16
N SER A 25 10.78 20.86 -39.17
CA SER A 25 11.36 20.12 -38.06
C SER A 25 11.32 20.99 -36.79
N GLY A 26 10.23 20.90 -36.06
CA GLY A 26 10.06 21.51 -34.76
C GLY A 26 10.83 20.70 -33.73
N LEU A 27 11.74 21.38 -33.02
CA LEU A 27 12.41 20.94 -31.80
C LEU A 27 11.43 20.20 -30.90
N GLN A 28 11.69 18.91 -30.67
CA GLN A 28 10.96 18.13 -29.70
C GLN A 28 11.21 18.75 -28.30
N PRO A 29 10.17 19.12 -27.54
CA PRO A 29 10.36 19.57 -26.17
C PRO A 29 11.07 18.46 -25.39
N ALA A 30 12.07 18.83 -24.60
CA ALA A 30 12.73 17.92 -23.67
C ALA A 30 11.65 17.23 -22.82
N GLN A 31 11.54 15.90 -22.94
CA GLN A 31 10.73 15.13 -22.02
C GLN A 31 11.39 15.26 -20.64
N THR A 32 10.74 16.00 -19.75
CA THR A 32 11.08 16.00 -18.33
C THR A 32 11.06 14.55 -17.83
N PRO A 33 12.00 14.15 -16.95
CA PRO A 33 11.95 12.85 -16.29
C PRO A 33 10.57 12.63 -15.67
N PRO A 34 10.04 11.40 -15.64
CA PRO A 34 8.79 11.12 -14.94
C PRO A 34 8.94 11.61 -13.51
N SER A 35 8.21 12.67 -13.18
CA SER A 35 8.05 13.12 -11.80
C SER A 35 7.42 11.96 -11.05
N VAL A 36 8.09 11.49 -9.99
CA VAL A 36 7.48 10.59 -9.02
C VAL A 36 6.10 11.18 -8.66
N PRO A 37 5.00 10.41 -8.74
CA PRO A 37 3.67 10.96 -8.54
C PRO A 37 3.60 11.70 -7.20
N ALA A 38 3.17 12.97 -7.23
CA ALA A 38 2.94 13.82 -6.06
C ALA A 38 1.88 13.26 -5.07
N ALA A 39 1.32 12.09 -5.36
CA ALA A 39 0.32 11.39 -4.57
C ALA A 39 0.87 10.71 -3.29
N ALA A 40 2.17 10.78 -2.99
CA ALA A 40 2.70 10.31 -1.71
C ALA A 40 2.92 11.43 -0.68
N ASN A 41 2.63 12.70 -1.03
CA ASN A 41 3.04 13.87 -0.23
C ASN A 41 2.03 14.29 0.86
N SER A 42 0.98 13.50 1.09
CA SER A 42 -0.04 13.76 2.13
C SER A 42 -0.34 12.49 2.93
N PRO A 43 -0.71 12.60 4.22
CA PRO A 43 -1.08 11.44 5.04
C PRO A 43 -2.15 10.56 4.37
N ASP A 44 -3.26 11.16 3.90
CA ASP A 44 -4.39 10.43 3.30
C ASP A 44 -3.97 9.56 2.11
N ALA A 45 -3.12 10.11 1.25
CA ALA A 45 -2.67 9.45 0.05
C ALA A 45 -1.62 8.35 0.35
N PHE A 46 -0.83 8.50 1.41
CA PHE A 46 0.02 7.42 1.93
C PHE A 46 -0.82 6.31 2.56
N SER A 47 -1.80 6.66 3.39
CA SER A 47 -2.76 5.72 3.98
C SER A 47 -3.55 4.93 2.93
N THR A 48 -3.86 5.56 1.80
CA THR A 48 -4.46 4.88 0.64
C THR A 48 -3.52 3.82 0.06
N GLN A 49 -2.20 4.08 -0.02
CA GLN A 49 -1.22 3.10 -0.48
C GLN A 49 -1.12 1.92 0.49
N VAL A 50 -1.11 2.18 1.81
CA VAL A 50 -1.13 1.12 2.83
C VAL A 50 -2.37 0.24 2.67
N ARG A 51 -3.56 0.84 2.56
CA ARG A 51 -4.82 0.12 2.32
C ARG A 51 -4.73 -0.77 1.08
N GLN A 52 -4.32 -0.21 -0.05
CA GLN A 52 -4.23 -0.93 -1.32
C GLN A 52 -3.25 -2.11 -1.25
N ALA A 53 -2.06 -1.90 -0.67
CA ALA A 53 -1.07 -2.95 -0.53
C ALA A 53 -1.58 -4.09 0.35
N VAL A 54 -2.20 -3.76 1.49
CA VAL A 54 -2.75 -4.74 2.45
C VAL A 54 -3.94 -5.50 1.85
N GLU A 55 -4.91 -4.82 1.21
CA GLU A 55 -6.08 -5.47 0.59
C GLU A 55 -5.70 -6.38 -0.57
N ALA A 56 -4.67 -6.01 -1.35
CA ALA A 56 -4.14 -6.82 -2.45
C ALA A 56 -3.24 -7.96 -1.99
N ALA A 57 -2.92 -8.05 -0.69
CA ALA A 57 -1.87 -8.90 -0.15
C ALA A 57 -0.53 -8.74 -0.92
N ASP A 58 -0.24 -7.53 -1.38
CA ASP A 58 1.01 -7.21 -2.09
C ASP A 58 2.12 -6.97 -1.07
N PHE A 59 2.78 -8.07 -0.70
CA PHE A 59 3.84 -8.05 0.30
C PHE A 59 5.07 -7.25 -0.13
N ALA A 60 5.32 -7.10 -1.43
CA ALA A 60 6.43 -6.28 -1.91
C ALA A 60 6.09 -4.79 -1.73
N ALA A 61 4.87 -4.39 -2.06
CA ALA A 61 4.39 -3.03 -1.80
C ALA A 61 4.34 -2.74 -0.29
N MET A 62 3.82 -3.66 0.52
CA MET A 62 3.81 -3.52 1.98
C MET A 62 5.22 -3.32 2.55
N ARG A 63 6.20 -4.12 2.10
CA ARG A 63 7.61 -3.98 2.53
C ARG A 63 8.19 -2.61 2.18
N GLY A 64 7.84 -2.06 1.01
CA GLY A 64 8.28 -0.74 0.57
C GLY A 64 7.62 0.43 1.31
N LEU A 65 6.48 0.19 1.96
CA LEU A 65 5.79 1.18 2.80
C LEU A 65 6.27 1.15 4.26
N MET A 66 6.86 0.04 4.70
CA MET A 66 7.58 -0.03 5.97
C MET A 66 8.92 0.69 5.86
N ASP A 67 9.40 1.22 6.97
CA ASP A 67 10.76 1.74 7.05
C ASP A 67 11.78 0.59 7.13
N ASP A 68 13.06 0.92 6.92
CA ASP A 68 14.16 0.00 7.25
C ASP A 68 14.45 -0.04 8.77
N SER A 69 13.75 0.78 9.56
CA SER A 69 13.71 0.65 11.02
C SER A 69 12.96 -0.61 11.46
N LEU A 70 12.94 -0.85 12.78
CA LEU A 70 12.20 -1.97 13.35
C LEU A 70 10.70 -1.71 13.31
N PHE A 71 9.96 -2.69 12.78
CA PHE A 71 8.51 -2.74 12.75
C PHE A 71 7.98 -3.49 13.98
N VAL A 72 6.85 -3.04 14.51
CA VAL A 72 6.21 -3.64 15.70
C VAL A 72 4.87 -4.25 15.33
N ILE A 73 4.73 -5.54 15.66
CA ILE A 73 3.43 -6.25 15.66
C ILE A 73 3.03 -6.43 17.11
N ALA A 74 1.95 -5.75 17.50
CA ALA A 74 1.37 -5.84 18.82
C ALA A 74 0.03 -6.58 18.80
N PHE A 75 -0.38 -7.08 19.96
CA PHE A 75 -1.62 -7.82 20.18
C PHE A 75 -2.42 -7.15 21.28
N TRP A 76 -3.70 -6.94 21.00
CA TRP A 76 -4.63 -6.38 21.96
C TRP A 76 -5.28 -7.47 22.84
N PRO A 77 -5.35 -7.29 24.17
CA PRO A 77 -4.68 -6.26 24.96
C PRO A 77 -3.24 -6.68 25.37
N GLY A 78 -2.28 -5.77 25.16
CA GLY A 78 -1.07 -5.66 26.00
C GLY A 78 0.19 -6.46 25.65
N ASN A 79 0.20 -7.29 24.59
CA ASN A 79 1.44 -7.99 24.20
C ASN A 79 2.02 -7.42 22.91
N SER A 80 3.33 -7.56 22.71
CA SER A 80 3.96 -7.29 21.42
C SER A 80 5.05 -8.30 21.12
N LEU A 81 5.26 -8.56 19.84
CA LEU A 81 6.48 -9.22 19.40
C LEU A 81 7.66 -8.24 19.58
N PRO A 82 8.88 -8.74 19.82
CA PRO A 82 10.07 -7.90 19.75
C PRO A 82 10.10 -7.12 18.42
N PRO A 83 10.48 -5.83 18.43
CA PRO A 83 10.62 -5.06 17.19
C PRO A 83 11.56 -5.78 16.22
N MET A 84 11.17 -5.86 14.94
CA MET A 84 11.86 -6.69 13.94
C MET A 84 12.05 -5.95 12.61
N PRO A 85 13.04 -6.34 11.78
CA PRO A 85 13.17 -5.81 10.44
C PRO A 85 11.90 -6.01 9.61
N ALA A 86 11.66 -5.11 8.65
CA ALA A 86 10.46 -5.16 7.84
C ALA A 86 10.32 -6.47 7.03
N ASP A 87 11.41 -7.11 6.60
CA ASP A 87 11.34 -8.41 5.92
C ASP A 87 10.82 -9.53 6.83
N ASP A 88 11.24 -9.53 8.10
CA ASP A 88 10.74 -10.48 9.11
C ASP A 88 9.28 -10.19 9.46
N ALA A 89 8.92 -8.92 9.59
CA ALA A 89 7.53 -8.50 9.81
C ALA A 89 6.61 -8.94 8.68
N ILE A 90 7.02 -8.78 7.42
CA ILE A 90 6.29 -9.28 6.26
C ILE A 90 6.15 -10.80 6.30
N GLY A 91 7.19 -11.50 6.75
CA GLY A 91 7.12 -12.93 7.03
C GLY A 91 6.04 -13.29 8.06
N GLN A 92 5.97 -12.58 9.18
CA GLN A 92 4.94 -12.76 10.21
C GLN A 92 3.53 -12.48 9.65
N LEU A 93 3.35 -11.34 8.98
CA LEU A 93 2.06 -10.94 8.41
C LEU A 93 1.56 -11.97 7.39
N ARG A 94 2.41 -12.35 6.43
CA ARG A 94 2.06 -13.33 5.39
C ARG A 94 1.69 -14.69 5.96
N ASN A 95 2.52 -15.20 6.88
CA ASN A 95 2.45 -16.60 7.28
C ASN A 95 1.47 -16.85 8.42
N LEU A 96 1.18 -15.85 9.25
CA LEU A 96 0.39 -16.02 10.48
C LEU A 96 -0.83 -15.12 10.57
N HIS A 97 -0.79 -13.92 9.99
CA HIS A 97 -1.81 -12.90 10.25
C HIS A 97 -2.70 -12.56 9.05
N MET A 98 -2.33 -12.93 7.83
CA MET A 98 -3.11 -12.72 6.62
C MET A 98 -3.50 -14.06 5.95
N THR A 99 -3.82 -15.06 6.77
CA THR A 99 -4.11 -16.44 6.31
C THR A 99 -5.59 -16.78 6.28
N GLY A 100 -6.43 -16.07 7.05
CA GLY A 100 -7.85 -16.36 7.20
C GLY A 100 -8.76 -15.81 6.10
N GLY A 101 -8.22 -15.09 5.13
CA GLY A 101 -8.98 -14.51 4.03
C GLY A 101 -8.54 -13.08 3.70
N PRO A 102 -9.33 -12.36 2.90
CA PRO A 102 -8.94 -11.06 2.44
C PRO A 102 -9.17 -9.99 3.51
N ILE A 103 -8.17 -9.10 3.69
CA ILE A 103 -8.29 -7.95 4.60
C ILE A 103 -9.21 -6.89 3.98
N ARG A 104 -9.97 -6.20 4.83
CA ARG A 104 -10.89 -5.10 4.46
C ARG A 104 -10.73 -3.92 5.40
N PHE A 105 -10.99 -2.73 4.89
CA PHE A 105 -10.92 -1.48 5.67
C PHE A 105 -12.29 -0.78 5.72
N PRO A 106 -13.25 -1.30 6.49
CA PRO A 106 -14.52 -0.61 6.74
C PRO A 106 -14.29 0.67 7.57
N GLU A 107 -15.33 1.51 7.65
CA GLU A 107 -15.36 2.57 8.66
C GLU A 107 -15.41 1.93 10.05
N ALA A 108 -14.68 2.51 11.01
CA ALA A 108 -14.76 2.08 12.39
C ALA A 108 -16.17 2.36 12.94
N ASP A 109 -16.75 1.38 13.63
CA ASP A 109 -18.09 1.46 14.21
C ASP A 109 -18.11 2.16 15.58
N ALA A 110 -16.94 2.53 16.09
CA ALA A 110 -16.76 3.35 17.28
C ALA A 110 -15.51 4.24 17.14
N PRO A 111 -15.39 5.35 17.89
CA PRO A 111 -14.15 6.10 17.98
C PRO A 111 -13.00 5.22 18.43
N LEU A 112 -11.83 5.37 17.80
CA LEU A 112 -10.64 4.54 18.10
C LEU A 112 -10.26 4.55 19.60
N SER A 113 -10.44 5.70 20.28
CA SER A 113 -10.20 5.82 21.72
C SER A 113 -11.10 4.88 22.53
N GLU A 114 -12.37 4.72 22.14
CA GLU A 114 -13.32 3.82 22.80
C GLU A 114 -12.99 2.36 22.50
N MET A 115 -12.59 2.07 21.25
CA MET A 115 -12.14 0.72 20.83
C MET A 115 -10.91 0.24 21.60
N LEU A 116 -10.13 1.17 22.14
CA LEU A 116 -8.96 0.89 22.96
C LEU A 116 -9.25 1.03 24.46
N GLY A 117 -10.53 1.01 24.86
CA GLY A 117 -10.93 1.11 26.27
C GLY A 117 -10.49 2.41 26.94
N ASN A 118 -10.45 3.51 26.18
CA ASN A 118 -9.89 4.82 26.57
C ASN A 118 -8.42 4.78 27.00
N GLN A 119 -7.68 3.76 26.56
CA GLN A 119 -6.24 3.70 26.70
C GLN A 119 -5.58 4.36 25.50
N ASP A 120 -4.51 5.11 25.73
CA ASP A 120 -3.69 5.64 24.65
C ASP A 120 -2.92 4.48 23.99
N PRO A 121 -3.22 4.08 22.74
CA PRO A 121 -2.48 2.99 22.09
C PRO A 121 -0.99 3.28 21.95
N LEU A 122 -0.61 4.56 21.99
CA LEU A 122 0.77 5.00 21.86
C LEU A 122 1.63 4.69 23.08
N HIS A 123 1.06 4.26 24.20
CA HIS A 123 1.86 3.77 25.34
C HIS A 123 2.67 2.51 24.99
N ILE A 124 2.26 1.76 23.96
CA ILE A 124 2.98 0.58 23.45
C ILE A 124 4.19 1.02 22.60
N PHE A 125 4.16 2.24 22.08
CA PHE A 125 5.11 2.77 21.13
C PHE A 125 6.11 3.72 21.80
N GLN A 126 7.23 3.95 21.12
CA GLN A 126 8.25 4.88 21.61
C GLN A 126 7.71 6.32 21.53
N SER A 127 8.00 7.13 22.54
CA SER A 127 7.41 8.46 22.74
C SER A 127 7.84 9.53 21.73
N ASP A 128 8.73 9.20 20.80
CA ASP A 128 9.32 10.10 19.80
C ASP A 128 8.67 9.97 18.41
N VAL A 129 7.74 9.03 18.22
CA VAL A 129 7.07 8.82 16.94
C VAL A 129 5.80 9.67 16.82
N VAL A 130 5.70 10.44 15.74
CA VAL A 130 4.50 11.22 15.42
C VAL A 130 3.58 10.39 14.54
N VAL A 131 2.55 9.79 15.14
CA VAL A 131 1.46 9.12 14.40
C VAL A 131 0.53 10.18 13.80
N VAL A 132 0.29 10.08 12.49
CA VAL A 132 -0.52 11.03 11.72
C VAL A 132 -1.82 10.43 11.20
N ASP A 133 -1.92 9.11 11.14
CA ASP A 133 -3.15 8.42 10.77
C ASP A 133 -3.21 7.00 11.36
N VAL A 134 -4.42 6.48 11.56
CA VAL A 134 -4.68 5.13 12.06
C VAL A 134 -5.80 4.48 11.25
N LEU A 135 -5.48 3.34 10.63
CA LEU A 135 -6.41 2.61 9.77
C LEU A 135 -7.01 1.42 10.50
N PHE A 136 -8.33 1.40 10.61
CA PHE A 136 -9.08 0.24 11.08
C PHE A 136 -9.27 -0.78 9.95
N SER A 137 -9.07 -2.06 10.28
CA SER A 137 -9.21 -3.15 9.33
C SER A 137 -9.69 -4.44 9.98
N GLN A 138 -10.26 -5.31 9.16
CA GLN A 138 -10.83 -6.61 9.55
C GLN A 138 -10.32 -7.71 8.63
N GLY A 139 -10.39 -8.97 9.09
CA GLY A 139 -9.93 -10.13 8.31
C GLY A 139 -8.63 -10.74 8.82
N TRP A 140 -8.11 -10.29 9.97
CA TRP A 140 -6.80 -10.70 10.46
C TRP A 140 -6.84 -12.05 11.17
N GLY A 141 -5.69 -12.73 11.17
CA GLY A 141 -5.48 -14.01 11.82
C GLY A 141 -5.95 -15.20 10.98
N PRO A 142 -5.80 -16.41 11.53
CA PRO A 142 -6.07 -17.66 10.81
C PRO A 142 -7.54 -17.91 10.48
N GLU A 143 -8.45 -17.30 11.25
CA GLU A 143 -9.90 -17.44 11.06
C GLU A 143 -10.51 -16.28 10.26
N GLY A 144 -9.73 -15.23 9.97
CA GLY A 144 -10.22 -14.05 9.26
C GLY A 144 -11.25 -13.23 10.05
N SER A 145 -11.34 -13.45 11.37
CA SER A 145 -12.28 -12.78 12.29
C SER A 145 -11.63 -11.65 13.09
N GLY A 146 -10.29 -11.54 13.05
CA GLY A 146 -9.55 -10.54 13.80
C GLY A 146 -9.65 -9.14 13.20
N GLU A 147 -9.48 -8.16 14.08
CA GLU A 147 -9.41 -6.75 13.74
C GLU A 147 -7.97 -6.24 13.90
N ALA A 148 -7.63 -5.14 13.23
CA ALA A 148 -6.36 -4.47 13.48
C ALA A 148 -6.44 -2.96 13.28
N LEU A 149 -5.54 -2.27 13.99
CA LEU A 149 -5.21 -0.87 13.80
C LEU A 149 -3.81 -0.77 13.20
N LEU A 150 -3.69 -0.15 12.03
CA LEU A 150 -2.42 0.10 11.36
C LEU A 150 -2.05 1.56 11.57
N PHE A 151 -0.83 1.82 12.04
CA PHE A 151 -0.39 3.16 12.40
C PHE A 151 0.53 3.72 11.33
N VAL A 152 0.18 4.89 10.81
CA VAL A 152 1.01 5.66 9.87
C VAL A 152 1.68 6.78 10.65
N ALA A 153 3.00 6.89 10.50
CA ALA A 153 3.78 7.91 11.17
C ALA A 153 4.45 8.86 10.17
N GLN A 154 4.83 10.04 10.66
CA GLN A 154 5.52 11.09 9.90
C GLN A 154 6.89 11.40 10.50
N ARG A 155 7.90 11.50 9.63
CA ARG A 155 9.29 11.76 10.02
C ARG A 155 9.49 13.27 10.17
N PRO A 156 10.56 13.71 10.85
CA PRO A 156 10.91 15.12 10.90
C PRO A 156 11.12 15.78 9.51
N ASP A 157 11.48 15.00 8.50
CA ASP A 157 11.63 15.45 7.11
C ASP A 157 10.29 15.54 6.33
N GLY A 158 9.18 15.16 6.98
CA GLY A 158 7.83 15.18 6.41
C GLY A 158 7.41 13.91 5.69
N SER A 159 8.32 12.96 5.46
CA SER A 159 8.00 11.67 4.83
C SER A 159 7.18 10.76 5.74
N PHE A 160 6.41 9.85 5.15
CA PHE A 160 5.55 8.91 5.87
C PHE A 160 6.09 7.49 5.82
N TRP A 161 5.72 6.67 6.79
CA TRP A 161 5.92 5.23 6.75
C TRP A 161 4.85 4.47 7.53
N TRP A 162 4.64 3.20 7.17
CA TRP A 162 3.83 2.28 7.95
C TRP A 162 4.65 1.82 9.15
N TYR A 163 4.28 2.34 10.33
CA TYR A 163 5.08 2.23 11.54
C TYR A 163 4.84 0.92 12.30
N SER A 164 3.58 0.56 12.50
CA SER A 164 3.21 -0.59 13.32
C SER A 164 1.80 -1.09 13.02
N ILE A 165 1.48 -2.23 13.64
CA ILE A 165 0.12 -2.79 13.67
C ILE A 165 -0.20 -3.31 15.07
N ILE A 166 -1.42 -3.06 15.53
CA ILE A 166 -2.01 -3.73 16.70
C ILE A 166 -3.11 -4.65 16.18
N ILE A 167 -2.97 -5.95 16.42
CA ILE A 167 -3.95 -6.97 16.04
C ILE A 167 -4.79 -7.33 17.27
N ALA A 168 -6.11 -7.31 17.14
CA ALA A 168 -7.05 -7.83 18.12
C ALA A 168 -7.65 -9.14 17.57
N PRO A 169 -7.12 -10.33 17.95
CA PRO A 169 -7.56 -11.61 17.39
C PRO A 169 -9.05 -11.90 17.60
N THR A 170 -9.63 -11.37 18.68
CA THR A 170 -11.05 -11.50 19.03
C THR A 170 -11.84 -10.21 18.81
N GLY A 171 -11.25 -9.23 18.11
CA GLY A 171 -11.79 -7.88 17.95
C GLY A 171 -11.48 -6.96 19.14
N PHE A 172 -11.63 -5.66 18.89
CA PHE A 172 -11.50 -4.60 19.89
C PHE A 172 -12.78 -4.49 20.75
N PRO A 173 -12.67 -4.13 22.04
CA PRO A 173 -13.85 -3.86 22.85
C PRO A 173 -14.71 -2.75 22.21
N ARG A 174 -16.03 -2.89 22.32
CA ARG A 174 -16.97 -1.81 22.00
C ARG A 174 -17.53 -1.29 23.32
N VAL A 175 -17.45 0.01 23.56
CA VAL A 175 -18.18 0.62 24.66
C VAL A 175 -19.60 0.87 24.15
N MET A 176 -20.50 -0.09 24.42
CA MET A 176 -21.93 0.08 24.12
C MET A 176 -22.62 0.89 25.21
#